data_AF-A0A382UAI9-F1
#
_entry.id   AF-A0A382UAI9-F1
#
_cell.length_a   1.000
_cell.length_b   1.000
_cell.length_c   1.000
_cell.angle_alpha   90.00
_cell.angle_beta   90.00
_cell.angle_gamma   90.00
#
_symmetry.space_group_name_H-M   'P 1'
#
loop_
_entity.id
_entity.type
_entity.pdbx_description
1 polymer ?
#
loop_
_entity_poly.entity_id
_entity_poly.type
_entity_poly.pdbx_seq_one_letter_code
_entity_poly.pdbx_strand_id
1 'polypeptide(L)' 'VERIIKVGNAAIEGARELLLSKHQRKKLRGLVKNIEHIELESSSNFFDIFVEGCQFTPMPSRIPKITSAAT' A
#
# COMPACT_ATOMS: atom_id res chain seq x y z
N VAL A 1 -5.21 17.19 -9.12
CA VAL A 1 -5.74 15.95 -8.50
C VAL A 1 -4.99 15.75 -7.20
N GLU A 2 -5.72 15.69 -6.09
CA GLU A 2 -5.14 15.37 -4.79
C GLU A 2 -4.72 13.90 -4.78
N ARG A 3 -3.45 13.60 -4.46
CA ARG A 3 -2.89 12.22 -4.51
C ARG A 3 -3.03 11.43 -3.22
N ILE A 4 -3.43 12.10 -2.13
CA ILE A 4 -3.49 11.51 -0.80
C ILE A 4 -4.88 11.80 -0.25
N ILE A 5 -5.61 10.76 0.14
CA ILE A 5 -6.94 10.86 0.74
C ILE A 5 -6.96 10.08 2.05
N LYS A 6 -7.56 10.67 3.08
CA LYS A 6 -7.76 9.99 4.38
C LYS A 6 -8.99 9.09 4.28
N VAL A 7 -8.79 7.77 4.40
CA VAL A 7 -9.87 6.78 4.26
C VAL A 7 -10.41 6.22 5.58
N GLY A 8 -9.84 6.59 6.73
CA GLY A 8 -10.28 6.06 8.02
C GLY A 8 -10.07 4.54 8.13
N ASN A 9 -11.02 3.83 8.74
CA ASN A 9 -10.92 2.37 8.91
C ASN A 9 -11.55 1.62 7.73
N ALA A 10 -10.79 1.55 6.64
CA ALA A 10 -11.21 0.85 5.43
C ALA A 10 -11.54 -0.64 5.66
N ALA A 11 -10.95 -1.28 6.69
CA ALA A 11 -11.22 -2.68 7.00
C ALA A 11 -12.65 -2.89 7.54
N ILE A 12 -13.12 -2.01 8.44
CA ILE A 12 -14.50 -2.06 8.96
C ILE A 12 -15.51 -1.72 7.86
N GLU A 13 -15.23 -0.70 7.06
CA GLU A 13 -16.08 -0.33 5.93
C GLU A 13 -16.23 -1.49 4.93
N GLY A 14 -15.10 -2.11 4.56
CA GLY A 14 -15.08 -3.30 3.73
C GLY A 14 -15.87 -4.47 4.35
N ALA A 15 -15.69 -4.74 5.64
CA ALA A 15 -16.44 -5.80 6.33
C ALA A 15 -17.97 -5.57 6.26
N ARG A 16 -18.43 -4.33 6.47
CA ARG A 16 -19.83 -3.95 6.34
C ARG A 16 -20.34 -4.16 4.91
N GLU A 17 -19.59 -3.74 3.88
CA GLU A 17 -19.97 -3.96 2.48
C GLU A 17 -20.12 -5.45 2.14
N LEU A 18 -19.16 -6.25 2.60
CA LEU A 18 -19.17 -7.69 2.38
C LEU A 18 -20.31 -8.37 3.14
N LEU A 19 -20.71 -7.87 4.31
CA LEU A 19 -21.86 -8.39 5.06
C LEU A 19 -23.15 -8.24 4.24
N LEU A 20 -23.37 -7.03 3.68
CA LEU A 20 -24.60 -6.64 3.01
C LEU A 20 -24.70 -7.12 1.55
N SER A 21 -23.59 -7.45 0.88
CA SER A 21 -23.61 -7.75 -0.56
C SER A 21 -22.90 -9.06 -0.94
N LYS A 22 -23.67 -10.01 -1.49
CA LYS A 22 -23.13 -11.23 -2.12
C LYS A 22 -22.27 -10.91 -3.35
N HIS A 23 -22.62 -9.86 -4.09
CA HIS A 23 -21.84 -9.43 -5.27
C HIS A 23 -20.45 -8.92 -4.86
N GLN A 24 -20.37 -8.05 -3.85
CA GLN A 24 -19.10 -7.55 -3.33
C GLN A 24 -18.21 -8.69 -2.81
N ARG A 25 -18.79 -9.69 -2.13
CA ARG A 25 -18.07 -10.91 -1.74
C ARG A 25 -17.47 -11.65 -2.93
N LYS A 26 -18.21 -11.82 -4.04
CA LYS A 26 -17.70 -12.48 -5.25
C LYS A 26 -16.56 -11.66 -5.88
N LYS A 27 -16.72 -10.33 -5.96
CA LYS A 27 -15.70 -9.42 -6.49
C LYS A 27 -14.41 -9.49 -5.68
N LEU A 28 -14.49 -9.40 -4.35
CA LEU A 28 -13.32 -9.50 -3.47
C LEU A 28 -12.60 -10.85 -3.61
N ARG A 29 -13.35 -11.96 -3.68
CA ARG A 29 -12.75 -13.29 -3.91
C ARG A 29 -11.98 -13.38 -5.22
N GLY A 30 -12.42 -12.67 -6.26
CA GLY A 30 -11.67 -12.56 -7.51
C GLY A 30 -10.39 -11.73 -7.35
N LEU A 31 -10.49 -10.58 -6.66
CA LEU A 31 -9.37 -9.68 -6.43
C LEU A 31 -8.24 -10.33 -5.63
N VAL A 32 -8.57 -11.00 -4.51
CA VAL A 32 -7.57 -11.57 -3.59
C VAL A 32 -6.68 -12.61 -4.27
N LYS A 33 -7.17 -13.32 -5.29
CA LYS A 33 -6.38 -14.29 -6.05
C LYS A 33 -5.25 -13.68 -6.87
N ASN A 34 -5.33 -12.38 -7.14
CA ASN A 34 -4.34 -11.66 -7.95
C ASN A 34 -3.40 -10.82 -7.08
N ILE A 35 -3.48 -10.94 -5.75
CA ILE A 35 -2.58 -10.25 -4.83
C ILE A 35 -1.37 -11.14 -4.61
N GLU A 36 -0.19 -10.60 -4.91
CA GLU A 36 1.09 -11.25 -4.65
C GLU A 36 1.61 -10.84 -3.27
N HIS A 37 2.05 -11.83 -2.48
CA HIS A 37 2.73 -11.58 -1.21
C HIS A 37 4.22 -11.39 -1.47
N ILE A 38 4.76 -10.23 -1.09
CA ILE A 38 6.17 -9.90 -1.25
C ILE A 38 6.85 -9.90 0.12
N GLU A 39 7.88 -10.72 0.27
CA GLU A 39 8.75 -10.76 1.44
C GLU A 39 9.77 -9.64 1.31
N LEU A 40 9.51 -8.49 1.95
CA LEU A 40 10.36 -7.31 1.82
C LEU A 40 11.79 -7.57 2.29
N GLU A 41 11.96 -8.43 3.31
CA GLU A 41 13.24 -8.85 3.86
C GLU A 41 14.12 -9.63 2.87
N SER A 42 13.54 -10.20 1.81
CA SER A 42 14.28 -10.88 0.75
C SER A 42 14.97 -9.90 -0.22
N SER A 43 14.56 -8.62 -0.20
CA SER A 43 15.18 -7.59 -1.03
C SER A 43 16.57 -7.24 -0.50
N SER A 44 17.56 -7.19 -1.38
CA SER A 44 18.95 -6.90 -1.03
C SER A 44 19.17 -5.55 -0.32
N ASN A 45 18.26 -4.60 -0.52
CA ASN A 45 18.30 -3.25 0.06
C ASN A 45 17.33 -3.04 1.23
N PHE A 46 16.67 -4.09 1.72
CA PHE A 46 15.64 -3.96 2.75
C PHE A 46 16.13 -3.23 4.01
N PHE A 47 17.30 -3.64 4.51
CA PHE A 47 17.84 -3.10 5.76
C PHE A 47 18.22 -1.62 5.64
N ASP A 48 18.79 -1.21 4.50
CA ASP A 48 19.14 0.20 4.26
C ASP A 48 17.89 1.07 4.26
N ILE A 49 16.84 0.65 3.54
CA ILE A 49 15.56 1.35 3.47
C ILE A 49 14.89 1.42 4.85
N PHE A 50 14.94 0.32 5.61
CA PHE A 50 14.36 0.26 6.94
C PHE A 50 15.06 1.23 7.91
N VAL A 51 16.40 1.22 7.95
CA VAL A 51 17.18 2.10 8.81
C VAL A 51 16.98 3.57 8.43
N GLU A 52 16.93 3.89 7.13
CA GLU A 52 16.59 5.23 6.64
C GLU A 52 15.19 5.66 7.11
N GLY A 53 14.19 4.78 6.95
CA GLY A 53 12.79 5.05 7.30
C GLY A 53 12.53 5.23 8.79
N CYS A 54 13.39 4.71 9.67
CA CYS A 54 13.29 4.90 11.12
C CYS A 54 13.85 6.25 11.61
N GLN A 55 14.51 7.03 10.75
CA GLN A 55 15.05 8.32 11.14
C GLN A 55 13.96 9.39 11.18
N PHE A 56 14.01 10.26 12.18
CA PHE A 56 13.18 11.47 12.21
C PHE A 56 13.83 12.57 11.36
N THR A 57 13.76 12.40 10.04
CA THR A 57 14.20 13.42 9.09
C THR A 57 13.04 14.38 8.76
N PRO A 58 13.31 15.68 8.61
CA PRO A 58 12.30 16.61 8.10
C PRO A 58 11.80 16.16 6.73
N MET A 59 10.48 16.19 6.53
CA MET A 59 9.91 15.89 5.23
C MET A 59 10.47 16.86 4.18
N PRO A 60 10.91 16.36 3.01
CA PRO A 60 11.43 17.22 1.97
C PRO A 60 10.34 18.19 1.52
N SER A 61 10.70 19.47 1.33
CA SER A 61 9.76 20.51 0.90
C SER A 61 9.16 20.23 -0.50
N ARG A 62 9.73 19.28 -1.23
CA ARG A 62 9.25 18.79 -2.52
C ARG A 62 9.54 17.30 -2.66
N ILE A 63 8.51 16.50 -2.93
CA ILE A 63 8.68 15.07 -3.23
C ILE A 63 9.37 14.96 -4.61
N PRO A 64 10.56 14.33 -4.72
CA PRO A 64 11.23 14.12 -5.99
C PRO A 64 10.32 13.33 -6.94
N LYS A 65 10.37 13.66 -8.25
CA LYS A 65 9.73 12.79 -9.24
C LYS A 65 10.48 11.47 -9.23
N ILE A 66 9.79 10.35 -9.02
CA ILE A 66 10.38 9.02 -9.19
C ILE A 66 10.73 8.89 -10.68
N THR A 67 11.99 9.12 -11.03
CA THR A 67 12.55 8.64 -12.28
C THR A 67 12.69 7.14 -12.11
N SER A 68 11.88 6.37 -12.84
CA SER A 68 12.10 4.93 -12.98
C SER A 68 13.56 4.73 -13.38
N ALA A 69 14.36 4.17 -12.48
CA ALA A 69 15.68 3.69 -12.84
C ALA A 69 15.43 2.49 -13.75
N ALA A 70 15.50 2.73 -15.05
CA ALA A 70 15.63 1.66 -16.03
C ALA A 70 16.95 0.93 -15.76
N THR A 71 16.86 -0.36 -15.45
CA THR A 71 17.59 -1.52 -16.00
C THR A 71 17.71 -2.59 -14.93
#